data_AF-A0A843LLC9-F1
#
_entry.id   AF-A0A843LLC9-F1
#
_cell.length_a   1.000
_cell.length_b   1.000
_cell.length_c   1.000
_cell.angle_alpha   90.00
_cell.angle_beta   90.00
_cell.angle_gamma   90.00
#
_symmetry.space_group_name_H-M   'P 1'
#
loop_
_entity.id
_entity.type
_entity.pdbx_description
1 polymer ?
#
loop_
_entity_poly.entity_id
_entity_poly.type
_entity_poly.pdbx_seq_one_letter_code
_entity_poly.pdbx_strand_id
1 'polypeptide(L)'
;MIRSMASVGVFFIALSFLCAAGCIAQETGLEITSYGTITYIDLEGGFYGFIAQDGAQYLPLDLPDEYKQDGLLVDITGVIDTDVMTIQMWGQPLRILSITKHEGFTQSDSWYEGETSFLSPEEELAITTLQLRSSTALSKTLQDCDAAIAAYAAELKGKNLQGPDAQGYLEKVAKSNPAIFEVSLLDRSGTIIAVYPEKYSSSIGSNVKNQTMVASVIRNPAPGMSEYFETVEGEFAVSIIYPVYSSSLSVTGYLSVLLHPALLVESSLDSLTNGTDLNILVIQPDGTIIGYEGSLPATVSDPSAIQKIADLASSPVGTYPAGYDMLSLGDAVPSGEDKTLVYWNTVSLHNTSWRVMVF
;
A
#
# COMPACT_ATOMS: atom_id res chain seq x y z
N MET A 1 55.19 -48.39 -29.60
CA MET A 1 54.28 -49.55 -29.44
C MET A 1 52.87 -49.00 -29.35
N ILE A 2 52.20 -48.79 -30.48
CA ILE A 2 51.38 -49.75 -31.27
C ILE A 2 49.98 -49.94 -30.65
N ARG A 3 48.99 -49.48 -31.42
CA ARG A 3 47.54 -49.61 -31.27
C ARG A 3 47.09 -51.07 -31.42
N SER A 4 45.95 -51.44 -30.82
CA SER A 4 45.09 -52.54 -31.28
C SER A 4 43.68 -52.25 -30.71
N MET A 5 42.71 -51.76 -31.49
CA MET A 5 41.90 -52.38 -32.56
C MET A 5 41.03 -53.56 -32.12
N ALA A 6 39.74 -53.37 -32.38
CA ALA A 6 38.58 -54.17 -32.05
C ALA A 6 38.40 -55.42 -32.94
N SER A 7 37.53 -56.34 -32.50
CA SER A 7 36.67 -57.19 -33.33
C SER A 7 35.57 -57.77 -32.41
N VAL A 8 34.32 -57.31 -32.45
CA VAL A 8 33.22 -57.65 -33.39
C VAL A 8 32.80 -59.12 -33.30
N GLY A 9 31.53 -59.35 -32.89
CA GLY A 9 30.85 -60.64 -32.91
C GLY A 9 29.43 -60.58 -32.34
N VAL A 10 28.49 -60.12 -33.16
CA VAL A 10 27.03 -59.97 -32.96
C VAL A 10 26.32 -61.33 -33.01
N PHE A 11 25.24 -61.57 -32.23
CA PHE A 11 23.94 -62.13 -32.70
C PHE A 11 22.84 -62.17 -31.59
N PHE A 12 21.89 -61.22 -31.68
CA PHE A 12 20.41 -61.38 -31.69
C PHE A 12 19.68 -62.45 -30.82
N ILE A 13 18.87 -62.03 -29.83
CA ILE A 13 17.38 -61.95 -29.89
C ILE A 13 16.74 -61.56 -28.53
N ALA A 14 15.67 -60.76 -28.67
CA ALA A 14 14.74 -60.13 -27.74
C ALA A 14 14.31 -60.89 -26.47
N LEU A 15 14.10 -60.12 -25.39
CA LEU A 15 12.80 -60.13 -24.69
C LEU A 15 12.53 -58.78 -24.01
N SER A 16 11.39 -58.22 -24.38
CA SER A 16 10.71 -57.02 -23.87
C SER A 16 10.42 -57.05 -22.38
N PHE A 17 10.77 -55.98 -21.67
CA PHE A 17 9.98 -55.49 -20.53
C PHE A 17 9.99 -53.95 -20.54
N LEU A 18 8.85 -53.39 -20.98
CA LEU A 18 8.48 -52.02 -20.67
C LEU A 18 8.31 -51.90 -19.16
N CYS A 19 9.15 -51.09 -18.51
CA CYS A 19 8.75 -50.38 -17.31
C CYS A 19 8.85 -48.89 -17.62
N ALA A 20 7.73 -48.38 -18.12
CA ALA A 20 7.42 -46.96 -18.05
C ALA A 20 7.27 -46.60 -16.55
N ALA A 21 8.34 -46.08 -15.96
CA ALA A 21 8.21 -45.15 -14.86
C ALA A 21 8.15 -43.78 -15.51
N GLY A 22 6.93 -43.28 -15.70
CA GLY A 22 6.67 -41.98 -16.28
C GLY A 22 7.43 -40.90 -15.51
N CYS A 23 8.19 -40.09 -16.24
CA CYS A 23 8.45 -38.74 -15.80
C CYS A 23 7.09 -38.05 -15.64
N ILE A 24 6.65 -37.84 -14.40
CA ILE A 24 5.64 -36.82 -14.13
C ILE A 24 6.39 -35.50 -14.31
N ALA A 25 6.33 -34.97 -15.53
CA ALA A 25 6.63 -33.57 -15.77
C ALA A 25 5.50 -32.79 -15.08
N GLN A 26 5.78 -32.29 -13.88
CA GLN A 26 4.91 -31.34 -13.23
C GLN A 26 5.04 -30.04 -14.02
N GLU A 27 3.99 -29.65 -14.74
CA GLU A 27 3.91 -28.37 -15.43
C GLU A 27 4.05 -27.25 -14.39
N THR A 28 5.21 -26.62 -14.33
CA THR A 28 5.48 -25.51 -13.40
C THR A 28 5.08 -24.19 -14.04
N GLY A 29 3.78 -23.93 -14.14
CA GLY A 29 3.30 -22.55 -14.28
C GLY A 29 3.34 -21.86 -12.92
N LEU A 30 3.50 -20.53 -12.90
CA LEU A 30 3.46 -19.77 -11.65
C LEU A 30 2.02 -19.73 -11.15
N GLU A 31 1.75 -20.39 -10.03
CA GLU A 31 0.48 -20.29 -9.32
C GLU A 31 0.38 -18.93 -8.62
N ILE A 32 -0.75 -18.26 -8.79
CA ILE A 32 -1.09 -17.00 -8.14
C ILE A 32 -2.41 -17.17 -7.42
N THR A 33 -2.50 -16.60 -6.22
CA THR A 33 -3.75 -16.38 -5.50
C THR A 33 -3.85 -14.90 -5.23
N SER A 34 -4.91 -14.26 -5.73
CA SER A 34 -5.13 -12.83 -5.59
C SER A 34 -6.62 -12.53 -5.64
N TYR A 35 -7.01 -11.40 -5.05
CA TYR A 35 -8.35 -10.86 -5.21
C TYR A 35 -8.31 -9.58 -6.04
N GLY A 36 -9.42 -9.28 -6.69
CA GLY A 36 -9.48 -8.16 -7.63
C GLY A 36 -10.81 -8.11 -8.37
N THR A 37 -10.83 -7.35 -9.45
CA THR A 37 -12.07 -7.02 -10.17
C THR A 37 -12.07 -7.65 -11.56
N ILE A 38 -13.19 -8.26 -11.93
CA ILE A 38 -13.49 -8.61 -13.32
C ILE A 38 -13.91 -7.35 -14.06
N THR A 39 -13.22 -7.02 -15.16
CA THR A 39 -13.44 -5.79 -15.93
C THR A 39 -13.66 -6.11 -17.40
N TYR A 40 -14.68 -5.52 -18.01
CA TYR A 40 -14.90 -5.58 -19.45
C TYR A 40 -13.94 -4.64 -20.18
N ILE A 41 -13.23 -5.16 -21.17
CA ILE A 41 -12.20 -4.47 -21.94
C ILE A 41 -12.64 -4.42 -23.39
N ASP A 42 -12.88 -3.21 -23.91
CA ASP A 42 -13.31 -2.96 -25.29
C ASP A 42 -12.11 -2.92 -26.25
N LEU A 43 -11.43 -4.07 -26.38
CA LEU A 43 -10.31 -4.28 -27.30
C LEU A 43 -10.55 -5.59 -28.07
N GLU A 44 -10.24 -5.60 -29.37
CA GLU A 44 -10.37 -6.77 -30.26
C GLU A 44 -11.72 -7.50 -30.24
N GLY A 45 -12.82 -6.75 -30.12
CA GLY A 45 -14.17 -7.30 -30.11
C GLY A 45 -14.73 -7.58 -28.70
N GLY A 46 -14.01 -7.20 -27.65
CA GLY A 46 -14.49 -7.21 -26.28
C GLY A 46 -14.17 -8.49 -25.53
N PHE A 47 -13.60 -8.37 -24.32
CA PHE A 47 -13.36 -9.51 -23.44
C PHE A 47 -13.38 -9.09 -21.96
N TYR A 48 -13.43 -10.07 -21.06
CA TYR A 48 -13.33 -9.83 -19.62
C TYR A 48 -11.92 -10.13 -19.12
N GLY A 49 -11.29 -9.17 -18.45
CA GLY A 49 -9.99 -9.31 -17.78
C GLY A 49 -10.15 -9.34 -16.25
N PHE A 50 -9.11 -9.79 -15.55
CA PHE A 50 -9.01 -9.71 -14.10
C PHE A 50 -7.90 -8.72 -13.72
N ILE A 51 -8.26 -7.69 -12.96
CA ILE A 51 -7.32 -6.70 -12.43
C ILE A 51 -7.16 -6.96 -10.94
N ALA A 52 -5.98 -7.43 -10.54
CA ALA A 52 -5.64 -7.70 -9.16
C ALA A 52 -5.53 -6.41 -8.33
N GLN A 53 -5.62 -6.51 -7.00
CA GLN A 53 -5.53 -5.36 -6.08
C GLN A 53 -4.24 -4.53 -6.25
N ASP A 54 -3.13 -5.17 -6.60
CA ASP A 54 -1.84 -4.52 -6.86
C ASP A 54 -1.74 -3.85 -8.25
N GLY A 55 -2.82 -3.91 -9.03
CA GLY A 55 -2.90 -3.39 -10.39
C GLY A 55 -2.38 -4.33 -11.47
N ALA A 56 -1.93 -5.54 -11.11
CA ALA A 56 -1.53 -6.54 -12.09
C ALA A 56 -2.72 -6.98 -12.95
N GLN A 57 -2.48 -7.19 -14.24
CA GLN A 57 -3.52 -7.50 -15.23
C GLN A 57 -3.34 -8.94 -15.71
N TYR A 58 -4.41 -9.71 -15.58
CA TYR A 58 -4.47 -11.10 -16.01
C TYR A 58 -5.59 -11.28 -17.03
N LEU A 59 -5.34 -12.08 -18.05
CA LEU A 59 -6.31 -12.48 -19.07
C LEU A 59 -6.80 -13.90 -18.73
N PRO A 60 -7.99 -14.05 -18.13
CA PRO A 60 -8.52 -15.37 -17.82
C PRO A 60 -8.83 -16.15 -19.09
N LEU A 61 -8.28 -17.36 -19.22
CA LEU A 61 -8.48 -18.21 -20.39
C LEU A 61 -9.79 -19.01 -20.32
N ASP A 62 -10.31 -19.22 -19.11
CA ASP A 62 -11.44 -20.10 -18.78
C ASP A 62 -12.41 -19.48 -17.76
N LEU A 63 -12.65 -18.16 -17.85
CA LEU A 63 -13.61 -17.46 -16.99
C LEU A 63 -15.05 -18.00 -17.17
N PRO A 64 -15.68 -18.56 -16.12
CA PRO A 64 -17.05 -19.05 -16.21
C PRO A 64 -18.05 -17.92 -16.47
N ASP A 65 -19.12 -18.20 -17.21
CA ASP A 65 -20.09 -17.18 -17.65
C ASP A 65 -20.75 -16.42 -16.49
N GLU A 66 -20.95 -17.08 -15.34
CA GLU A 66 -21.52 -16.45 -14.14
C GLU A 66 -20.65 -15.33 -13.55
N TYR A 67 -19.35 -15.33 -13.86
CA TYR A 67 -18.38 -14.31 -13.44
C TYR A 67 -18.13 -13.24 -14.49
N LYS A 68 -18.74 -13.32 -15.69
CA LYS A 68 -18.63 -12.31 -16.77
C LYS A 68 -19.52 -11.10 -16.50
N GLN A 69 -19.23 -10.41 -15.41
CA GLN A 69 -19.94 -9.22 -14.96
C GLN A 69 -18.91 -8.12 -14.72
N ASP A 70 -19.07 -7.00 -15.41
CA ASP A 70 -18.17 -5.86 -15.25
C ASP A 70 -18.27 -5.29 -13.83
N GLY A 71 -17.13 -5.13 -13.18
CA GLY A 71 -17.02 -4.67 -11.79
C GLY A 71 -17.14 -5.77 -10.73
N LEU A 72 -17.26 -7.06 -11.09
CA LEU A 72 -17.41 -8.15 -10.12
C LEU A 72 -16.11 -8.42 -9.35
N LEU A 73 -16.17 -8.34 -8.02
CA LEU A 73 -15.04 -8.70 -7.15
C LEU A 73 -14.95 -10.22 -6.96
N VAL A 74 -13.74 -10.76 -7.11
CA VAL A 74 -13.47 -12.20 -7.07
C VAL A 74 -12.16 -12.51 -6.37
N ASP A 75 -12.13 -13.62 -5.63
CA ASP A 75 -10.90 -14.30 -5.24
C ASP A 75 -10.58 -15.31 -6.35
N ILE A 76 -9.39 -15.21 -6.93
CA ILE A 76 -8.91 -16.12 -7.97
C ILE A 76 -7.63 -16.79 -7.50
N THR A 77 -7.60 -18.12 -7.64
CA THR A 77 -6.38 -18.89 -7.72
C THR A 77 -6.23 -19.42 -9.14
N GLY A 78 -5.07 -19.22 -9.75
CA GLY A 78 -4.82 -19.63 -11.12
C GLY A 78 -3.34 -19.83 -11.42
N VAL A 79 -3.05 -20.38 -12.60
CA VAL A 79 -1.68 -20.64 -13.06
C VAL A 79 -1.43 -19.80 -14.30
N ILE A 80 -0.34 -19.03 -14.30
CA ILE A 80 0.09 -18.24 -15.47
C ILE A 80 0.55 -19.20 -16.56
N ASP A 81 -0.05 -19.11 -17.73
CA ASP A 81 0.24 -19.95 -18.89
C ASP A 81 1.02 -19.14 -19.94
N THR A 82 2.34 -19.22 -19.89
CA THR A 82 3.23 -18.44 -20.77
C THR A 82 3.36 -19.00 -22.18
N ASP A 83 2.84 -20.21 -22.43
CA ASP A 83 2.96 -20.89 -23.73
C ASP A 83 1.76 -20.64 -24.65
N VAL A 84 0.76 -19.89 -24.16
CA VAL A 84 -0.42 -19.51 -24.93
C VAL A 84 -0.23 -18.14 -25.58
N MET A 85 -0.37 -18.10 -26.92
CA MET A 85 -0.48 -16.85 -27.65
C MET A 85 -1.94 -16.40 -27.69
N THR A 86 -2.23 -15.24 -27.12
CA THR A 86 -3.58 -14.65 -27.09
C THR A 86 -3.69 -13.53 -28.11
N ILE A 87 -4.86 -13.38 -28.73
CA ILE A 87 -5.09 -12.28 -29.68
C ILE A 87 -5.11 -10.93 -28.95
N GLN A 88 -5.69 -10.87 -27.75
CA GLN A 88 -6.02 -9.65 -27.00
C GLN A 88 -4.83 -8.73 -26.66
N MET A 89 -3.58 -9.21 -26.78
CA MET A 89 -2.35 -8.49 -26.43
C MET A 89 -2.42 -7.71 -25.10
N TRP A 90 -3.16 -8.23 -24.12
CA TRP A 90 -3.45 -7.56 -22.86
C TRP A 90 -3.47 -8.59 -21.73
N GLY A 91 -2.86 -8.23 -20.60
CA GLY A 91 -2.76 -9.08 -19.42
C GLY A 91 -1.88 -10.32 -19.60
N GLN A 92 -1.51 -10.96 -18.50
CA GLN A 92 -0.85 -12.26 -18.52
C GLN A 92 -1.90 -13.37 -18.63
N PRO A 93 -1.79 -14.33 -19.58
CA PRO A 93 -2.74 -15.43 -19.69
C PRO A 93 -2.79 -16.25 -18.39
N LEU A 94 -3.99 -16.42 -17.85
CA LEU A 94 -4.24 -17.07 -16.57
C LEU A 94 -5.26 -18.18 -16.73
N ARG A 95 -4.90 -19.40 -16.36
CA ARG A 95 -5.84 -20.52 -16.25
C ARG A 95 -6.36 -20.57 -14.81
N ILE A 96 -7.68 -20.51 -14.64
CA ILE A 96 -8.32 -20.47 -13.32
C ILE A 96 -8.34 -21.88 -12.73
N LEU A 97 -7.77 -22.03 -11.54
CA LEU A 97 -7.91 -23.24 -10.71
C LEU A 97 -9.12 -23.15 -9.79
N SER A 98 -9.34 -21.98 -9.21
CA SER A 98 -10.48 -21.69 -8.35
C SER A 98 -10.85 -20.22 -8.50
N ILE A 99 -12.14 -19.96 -8.60
CA ILE A 99 -12.71 -18.61 -8.57
C ILE A 99 -13.93 -18.64 -7.66
N THR A 100 -13.97 -17.70 -6.73
CA THR A 100 -15.13 -17.43 -5.90
C THR A 100 -15.42 -15.94 -5.97
N LYS A 101 -16.70 -15.57 -5.85
CA LYS A 101 -17.02 -14.16 -5.60
C LYS A 101 -16.30 -13.76 -4.32
N HIS A 102 -15.55 -12.66 -4.36
CA HIS A 102 -14.81 -12.22 -3.20
C HIS A 102 -15.84 -11.80 -2.16
N GLU A 103 -15.87 -12.49 -1.02
CA GLU A 103 -16.76 -12.15 0.09
C GLU A 103 -16.18 -10.96 0.87
N GLY A 104 -16.07 -9.82 0.18
CA GLY A 104 -16.20 -8.51 0.79
C GLY A 104 -17.63 -8.05 0.51
N PHE A 105 -18.45 -7.99 1.56
CA PHE A 105 -19.91 -7.97 1.57
C PHE A 105 -20.56 -9.33 1.27
N THR A 106 -20.86 -10.08 2.34
CA THR A 106 -22.25 -10.49 2.48
C THR A 106 -23.05 -9.18 2.57
N GLN A 107 -23.69 -8.77 1.48
CA GLN A 107 -25.09 -8.42 1.64
C GLN A 107 -25.66 -9.65 2.33
N SER A 108 -26.08 -9.55 3.60
CA SER A 108 -26.76 -10.70 4.18
C SER A 108 -27.93 -10.95 3.24
N ASP A 109 -27.86 -12.02 2.46
CA ASP A 109 -29.06 -12.73 2.04
C ASP A 109 -29.61 -13.34 3.33
N SER A 110 -30.14 -12.46 4.18
CA SER A 110 -30.80 -12.86 5.40
C SER A 110 -32.10 -13.50 4.95
N TRP A 111 -32.11 -14.82 5.02
CA TRP A 111 -33.31 -15.64 4.88
C TRP A 111 -34.23 -15.54 6.12
N TYR A 112 -34.07 -14.51 6.96
CA TYR A 112 -34.92 -14.22 8.12
C TYR A 112 -35.31 -12.73 8.16
N GLU A 113 -36.60 -12.44 7.97
CA GLU A 113 -37.19 -11.18 8.42
C GLU A 113 -37.00 -11.09 9.95
N GLY A 114 -36.11 -10.22 10.43
CA GLY A 114 -36.03 -9.93 11.87
C GLY A 114 -34.69 -9.51 12.47
N GLU A 115 -33.57 -9.49 11.74
CA GLU A 115 -32.36 -8.84 12.26
C GLU A 115 -32.47 -7.32 12.09
N THR A 116 -32.65 -6.63 13.21
CA THR A 116 -32.48 -5.19 13.31
C THR A 116 -31.04 -4.85 12.98
N SER A 117 -30.81 -4.04 11.94
CA SER A 117 -29.54 -3.36 11.75
C SER A 117 -29.10 -2.73 13.08
N PHE A 118 -27.81 -2.85 13.41
CA PHE A 118 -27.23 -2.26 14.63
C PHE A 118 -27.44 -0.73 14.69
N LEU A 119 -27.68 -0.13 13.52
CA LEU A 119 -27.93 1.29 13.32
C LEU A 119 -29.29 1.49 12.64
N SER A 120 -29.97 2.57 13.00
CA SER A 120 -31.06 3.08 12.18
C SER A 120 -30.54 3.54 10.81
N PRO A 121 -31.40 3.62 9.77
CA PRO A 121 -30.99 4.11 8.46
C PRO A 121 -30.37 5.52 8.48
N GLU A 122 -30.77 6.37 9.45
CA GLU A 122 -30.21 7.71 9.61
C GLU A 122 -28.77 7.66 10.17
N GLU A 123 -28.52 6.79 11.15
CA GLU A 123 -27.18 6.57 11.71
C GLU A 123 -26.24 5.91 10.69
N GLU A 124 -26.73 4.94 9.93
CA GLU A 124 -25.95 4.31 8.85
C GLU A 124 -25.60 5.33 7.74
N LEU A 125 -26.55 6.19 7.37
CA LEU A 125 -26.27 7.27 6.41
C LEU A 125 -25.24 8.27 6.97
N ALA A 126 -25.34 8.62 8.25
CA ALA A 126 -24.42 9.53 8.90
C ALA A 126 -22.98 8.97 8.94
N ILE A 127 -22.81 7.73 9.38
CA ILE A 127 -21.48 7.10 9.50
C ILE A 127 -20.83 6.88 8.12
N THR A 128 -21.58 6.41 7.13
CA THR A 128 -21.06 6.20 5.77
C THR A 128 -20.73 7.51 5.06
N THR A 129 -21.56 8.55 5.25
CA THR A 129 -21.27 9.90 4.73
C THR A 129 -20.02 10.49 5.36
N LEU A 130 -19.88 10.36 6.69
CA LEU A 130 -18.71 10.86 7.40
C LEU A 130 -17.45 10.10 6.99
N GLN A 131 -17.52 8.78 6.84
CA GLN A 131 -16.41 7.95 6.37
C GLN A 131 -15.95 8.37 4.96
N LEU A 132 -16.88 8.54 4.02
CA LEU A 132 -16.55 8.99 2.66
C LEU A 132 -15.90 10.38 2.65
N ARG A 133 -16.47 11.34 3.39
CA ARG A 133 -15.94 12.71 3.49
C ARG A 133 -14.55 12.72 4.10
N SER A 134 -14.33 11.95 5.16
CA SER A 134 -13.06 11.87 5.88
C SER A 134 -11.97 11.25 5.02
N SER A 135 -12.23 10.11 4.39
CA SER A 135 -11.27 9.47 3.48
C SER A 135 -10.95 10.36 2.27
N THR A 136 -11.96 11.04 1.71
CA THR A 136 -11.75 11.96 0.58
C THR A 136 -10.89 13.16 0.99
N ALA A 137 -11.19 13.78 2.13
CA ALA A 137 -10.46 14.94 2.62
C ALA A 137 -9.00 14.61 2.95
N LEU A 138 -8.76 13.53 3.69
CA LEU A 138 -7.40 13.09 4.03
C LEU A 138 -6.61 12.65 2.80
N SER A 139 -7.23 11.89 1.88
CA SER A 139 -6.58 11.50 0.62
C SER A 139 -6.18 12.73 -0.19
N LYS A 140 -7.04 13.76 -0.25
CA LYS A 140 -6.75 15.00 -0.95
C LYS A 140 -5.59 15.75 -0.30
N THR A 141 -5.60 15.92 1.02
CA THR A 141 -4.51 16.60 1.75
C THR A 141 -3.17 15.90 1.56
N LEU A 142 -3.15 14.56 1.60
CA LEU A 142 -1.95 13.76 1.34
C LEU A 142 -1.44 13.97 -0.10
N GLN A 143 -2.33 13.89 -1.09
CA GLN A 143 -1.97 14.08 -2.50
C GLN A 143 -1.49 15.51 -2.80
N ASP A 144 -2.12 16.53 -2.21
CA ASP A 144 -1.71 17.92 -2.38
C ASP A 144 -0.31 18.16 -1.76
N CYS A 145 -0.05 17.59 -0.57
CA CYS A 145 1.26 17.64 0.07
C CYS A 145 2.33 16.94 -0.78
N ASP A 146 2.02 15.75 -1.29
CA ASP A 146 2.91 14.97 -2.15
C ASP A 146 3.26 15.71 -3.44
N ALA A 147 2.25 16.26 -4.12
CA ALA A 147 2.44 17.04 -5.34
C ALA A 147 3.31 18.29 -5.09
N ALA A 148 3.16 18.95 -3.94
CA ALA A 148 4.01 20.07 -3.56
C ALA A 148 5.47 19.64 -3.38
N ILE A 149 5.72 18.53 -2.66
CA ILE A 149 7.08 17.98 -2.46
C ILE A 149 7.67 17.54 -3.80
N ALA A 150 6.90 16.91 -4.68
CA ALA A 150 7.32 16.52 -6.02
C ALA A 150 7.79 17.72 -6.85
N ALA A 151 7.05 18.83 -6.80
CA ALA A 151 7.42 20.08 -7.47
C ALA A 151 8.75 20.63 -6.92
N TYR A 152 8.94 20.59 -5.60
CA TYR A 152 10.22 20.98 -4.99
C TYR A 152 11.38 20.05 -5.36
N ALA A 153 11.17 18.75 -5.45
CA ALA A 153 12.20 17.83 -5.92
C ALA A 153 12.56 18.08 -7.39
N ALA A 154 11.57 18.39 -8.24
CA ALA A 154 11.79 18.72 -9.64
C ALA A 154 12.58 20.03 -9.84
N GLU A 155 12.32 21.05 -9.01
CA GLU A 155 13.06 22.31 -8.97
C GLU A 155 14.55 22.12 -8.58
N LEU A 156 14.93 21.00 -7.95
CA LEU A 156 16.32 20.65 -7.64
C LEU A 156 17.06 20.00 -8.81
N LYS A 157 16.37 19.70 -9.91
CA LYS A 157 16.98 19.02 -11.07
C LYS A 157 18.19 19.79 -11.61
N GLY A 158 19.33 19.10 -11.67
CA GLY A 158 20.59 19.67 -12.18
C GLY A 158 21.25 20.73 -11.29
N LYS A 159 20.72 20.99 -10.07
CA LYS A 159 21.35 21.90 -9.10
C LYS A 159 22.43 21.18 -8.29
N ASN A 160 23.38 21.96 -7.76
CA ASN A 160 24.38 21.45 -6.82
C ASN A 160 23.77 21.36 -5.41
N LEU A 161 23.55 20.14 -4.92
CA LEU A 161 22.93 19.87 -3.61
C LEU A 161 23.82 20.25 -2.41
N GLN A 162 25.11 20.52 -2.63
CA GLN A 162 26.07 20.98 -1.60
C GLN A 162 26.35 22.48 -1.69
N GLY A 163 25.60 23.21 -2.52
CA GLY A 163 25.79 24.65 -2.71
C GLY A 163 25.30 25.48 -1.51
N PRO A 164 25.80 26.71 -1.34
CA PRO A 164 25.38 27.62 -0.27
C PRO A 164 23.89 27.97 -0.30
N ASP A 165 23.23 27.83 -1.45
CA ASP A 165 21.80 28.13 -1.63
C ASP A 165 20.86 27.02 -1.12
N ALA A 166 21.39 25.89 -0.64
CA ALA A 166 20.57 24.77 -0.17
C ALA A 166 19.67 25.15 1.02
N GLN A 167 20.19 25.93 1.98
CA GLN A 167 19.45 26.27 3.20
C GLN A 167 18.16 27.05 2.94
N GLY A 168 18.23 28.14 2.17
CA GLY A 168 17.04 28.93 1.83
C GLY A 168 16.02 28.14 1.01
N TYR A 169 16.48 27.14 0.24
CA TYR A 169 15.59 26.25 -0.47
C TYR A 169 14.88 25.26 0.46
N LEU A 170 15.60 24.60 1.38
CA LEU A 170 14.99 23.69 2.35
C LEU A 170 14.01 24.41 3.28
N GLU A 171 14.32 25.66 3.67
CA GLU A 171 13.39 26.53 4.39
C GLU A 171 12.09 26.78 3.62
N LYS A 172 12.18 27.05 2.31
CA LYS A 172 10.99 27.22 1.44
C LYS A 172 10.12 25.95 1.45
N VAL A 173 10.75 24.77 1.36
CA VAL A 173 10.04 23.48 1.42
C VAL A 173 9.38 23.30 2.79
N ALA A 174 10.12 23.50 3.88
CA ALA A 174 9.60 23.33 5.23
C ALA A 174 8.40 24.24 5.53
N LYS A 175 8.43 25.48 5.04
CA LYS A 175 7.33 26.45 5.21
C LYS A 175 6.12 26.21 4.30
N SER A 176 6.19 25.24 3.39
CA SER A 176 5.10 24.98 2.44
C SER A 176 3.91 24.25 3.07
N ASN A 177 4.13 23.53 4.18
CA ASN A 177 3.08 22.84 4.91
C ASN A 177 3.45 22.82 6.41
N PRO A 178 2.57 23.27 7.32
CA PRO A 178 2.85 23.30 8.76
C PRO A 178 3.13 21.92 9.39
N ALA A 179 2.74 20.82 8.74
CA ALA A 179 3.07 19.49 9.19
C ALA A 179 4.55 19.13 8.99
N ILE A 180 5.26 19.83 8.10
CA ILE A 180 6.69 19.59 7.83
C ILE A 180 7.52 20.25 8.94
N PHE A 181 8.25 19.45 9.70
CA PHE A 181 9.14 19.96 10.76
C PHE A 181 10.62 19.89 10.39
N GLU A 182 11.00 18.99 9.48
CA GLU A 182 12.36 18.86 8.98
C GLU A 182 12.40 18.53 7.48
N VAL A 183 13.33 19.16 6.77
CA VAL A 183 13.65 18.85 5.38
C VAL A 183 15.16 18.63 5.25
N SER A 184 15.56 17.53 4.63
CA SER A 184 16.96 17.18 4.41
C SER A 184 17.26 16.78 2.97
N LEU A 185 18.50 17.01 2.56
CA LEU A 185 19.07 16.48 1.33
C LEU A 185 19.97 15.31 1.68
N LEU A 186 19.77 14.20 0.98
CA LEU A 186 20.63 13.03 1.06
C LEU A 186 21.46 12.92 -0.21
N ASP A 187 22.73 12.53 -0.08
CA ASP A 187 23.50 12.09 -1.23
C ASP A 187 23.05 10.68 -1.71
N ARG A 188 23.65 10.20 -2.80
CA ARG A 188 23.32 8.88 -3.40
C ARG A 188 23.54 7.69 -2.48
N SER A 189 24.32 7.86 -1.41
CA SER A 189 24.61 6.82 -0.42
C SER A 189 23.64 6.84 0.76
N GLY A 190 22.73 7.81 0.83
CA GLY A 190 21.83 8.05 1.96
C GLY A 190 22.48 8.85 3.08
N THR A 191 23.54 9.60 2.81
CA THR A 191 24.19 10.48 3.80
C THR A 191 23.54 11.85 3.77
N ILE A 192 23.16 12.38 4.94
CA ILE A 192 22.59 13.72 5.07
C ILE A 192 23.67 14.77 4.75
N ILE A 193 23.43 15.62 3.76
CA ILE A 193 24.37 16.66 3.31
C ILE A 193 23.88 18.08 3.60
N ALA A 194 22.58 18.27 3.81
CA ALA A 194 21.98 19.51 4.25
C ALA A 194 20.67 19.22 4.98
N VAL A 195 20.33 20.06 5.94
CA VAL A 195 19.10 19.94 6.73
C VAL A 195 18.59 21.32 7.14
N TYR A 196 17.28 21.46 7.24
CA TYR A 196 16.59 22.60 7.82
C TYR A 196 15.45 22.09 8.72
N PRO A 197 15.20 22.69 9.89
CA PRO A 197 15.87 23.85 10.49
C PRO A 197 17.28 23.54 11.05
N GLU A 198 18.08 24.59 11.30
CA GLU A 198 19.47 24.48 11.79
C GLU A 198 19.63 23.70 13.10
N LYS A 199 18.57 23.59 13.92
CA LYS A 199 18.60 22.79 15.15
C LYS A 199 18.92 21.31 14.90
N TYR A 200 18.67 20.81 13.70
CA TYR A 200 18.99 19.43 13.29
C TYR A 200 20.36 19.29 12.61
N SER A 201 21.17 20.36 12.53
CA SER A 201 22.47 20.35 11.85
C SER A 201 23.46 19.28 12.36
N SER A 202 23.28 18.75 13.57
CA SER A 202 24.04 17.61 14.08
C SER A 202 23.84 16.32 13.29
N SER A 203 22.77 16.19 12.51
CA SER A 203 22.51 15.02 11.66
C SER A 203 23.34 15.02 10.38
N ILE A 204 23.89 16.18 9.95
CA ILE A 204 24.72 16.29 8.75
C ILE A 204 25.95 15.36 8.85
N GLY A 205 26.18 14.59 7.79
CA GLY A 205 27.24 13.57 7.72
C GLY A 205 26.81 12.19 8.22
N SER A 206 25.64 12.08 8.87
CA SER A 206 25.08 10.79 9.26
C SER A 206 24.54 10.03 8.06
N ASN A 207 24.85 8.73 7.97
CA ASN A 207 24.31 7.87 6.94
C ASN A 207 23.05 7.15 7.46
N VAL A 208 21.91 7.45 6.84
CA VAL A 208 20.59 6.94 7.23
C VAL A 208 20.10 5.83 6.30
N LYS A 209 20.97 5.22 5.50
CA LYS A 209 20.63 4.12 4.57
C LYS A 209 19.97 2.92 5.26
N ASN A 210 20.20 2.72 6.55
CA ASN A 210 19.60 1.62 7.30
C ASN A 210 18.11 1.86 7.62
N GLN A 211 17.58 3.07 7.43
CA GLN A 211 16.15 3.33 7.52
C GLN A 211 15.44 2.71 6.31
N THR A 212 14.32 2.03 6.55
CA THR A 212 13.59 1.23 5.55
C THR A 212 13.28 2.03 4.28
N MET A 213 12.74 3.24 4.41
CA MET A 213 12.36 4.06 3.26
C MET A 213 13.57 4.56 2.47
N VAL A 214 14.63 5.01 3.16
CA VAL A 214 15.88 5.43 2.51
C VAL A 214 16.52 4.27 1.75
N ALA A 215 16.56 3.07 2.34
CA ALA A 215 17.05 1.87 1.68
C ALA A 215 16.25 1.53 0.40
N SER A 216 14.92 1.73 0.45
CA SER A 216 14.01 1.47 -0.67
C SER A 216 14.30 2.41 -1.85
N VAL A 217 14.32 3.72 -1.62
CA VAL A 217 14.55 4.72 -2.69
C VAL A 217 15.98 4.69 -3.25
N ILE A 218 16.97 4.22 -2.47
CA ILE A 218 18.33 3.96 -2.96
C ILE A 218 18.35 2.76 -3.91
N ARG A 219 17.61 1.71 -3.58
CA ARG A 219 17.57 0.47 -4.38
C ARG A 219 16.76 0.65 -5.66
N ASN A 220 15.61 1.30 -5.55
CA ASN A 220 14.69 1.58 -6.66
C ASN A 220 14.30 3.07 -6.60
N PRO A 221 14.98 3.95 -7.35
CA PRO A 221 14.73 5.39 -7.32
C PRO A 221 13.34 5.79 -7.81
N ALA A 222 12.38 5.73 -6.91
CA ALA A 222 11.02 6.21 -7.06
C ALA A 222 10.61 6.98 -5.80
N PRO A 223 9.65 7.91 -5.87
CA PRO A 223 9.08 8.55 -4.69
C PRO A 223 8.51 7.50 -3.71
N GLY A 224 8.57 7.80 -2.43
CA GLY A 224 8.12 6.90 -1.37
C GLY A 224 7.61 7.65 -0.14
N MET A 225 6.66 7.04 0.57
CA MET A 225 6.22 7.47 1.90
C MET A 225 6.53 6.35 2.91
N SER A 226 7.11 6.67 4.06
CA SER A 226 7.37 5.68 5.12
C SER A 226 6.14 5.36 5.95
N GLU A 227 6.19 4.22 6.63
CA GLU A 227 5.42 3.99 7.86
C GLU A 227 5.78 5.05 8.93
N TYR A 228 4.95 5.20 9.97
CA TYR A 228 5.27 6.03 11.14
C TYR A 228 6.43 5.43 11.93
N PHE A 229 7.45 6.23 12.24
CA PHE A 229 8.69 5.76 12.85
C PHE A 229 9.35 6.82 13.73
N GLU A 230 10.28 6.38 14.57
CA GLU A 230 11.16 7.26 15.36
C GLU A 230 12.39 7.69 14.53
N THR A 231 12.61 8.99 14.43
CA THR A 231 13.76 9.57 13.72
C THR A 231 15.04 9.44 14.54
N VAL A 232 16.20 9.73 13.94
CA VAL A 232 17.49 9.65 14.67
C VAL A 232 17.63 10.75 15.72
N GLU A 233 16.81 11.80 15.60
CA GLU A 233 16.66 12.91 16.52
C GLU A 233 15.73 12.57 17.72
N GLY A 234 15.06 11.41 17.69
CA GLY A 234 14.12 10.97 18.73
C GLY A 234 12.72 11.59 18.61
N GLU A 235 12.38 12.14 17.45
CA GLU A 235 11.02 12.61 17.14
C GLU A 235 10.26 11.52 16.36
N PHE A 236 8.93 11.57 16.34
CA PHE A 236 8.12 10.62 15.58
C PHE A 236 7.55 11.26 14.32
N ALA A 237 7.72 10.58 13.18
CA ALA A 237 7.44 11.15 11.88
C ALA A 237 7.00 10.13 10.84
N VAL A 238 6.43 10.66 9.76
CA VAL A 238 6.37 10.00 8.46
C VAL A 238 7.30 10.75 7.51
N SER A 239 8.03 10.01 6.68
CA SER A 239 8.95 10.57 5.70
C SER A 239 8.38 10.42 4.29
N ILE A 240 8.35 11.51 3.52
CA ILE A 240 8.14 11.49 2.07
C ILE A 240 9.48 11.79 1.41
N ILE A 241 9.95 10.88 0.57
CA ILE A 241 11.27 10.97 -0.07
C ILE A 241 11.13 10.96 -1.58
N TYR A 242 11.73 11.95 -2.23
CA TYR A 242 11.80 12.05 -3.69
C TYR A 242 13.24 11.92 -4.21
N PRO A 243 13.50 11.08 -5.22
CA PRO A 243 14.78 11.10 -5.92
C PRO A 243 14.97 12.42 -6.67
N VAL A 244 16.16 13.00 -6.54
CA VAL A 244 16.58 14.19 -7.28
C VAL A 244 17.46 13.76 -8.44
N TYR A 245 17.22 14.33 -9.63
CA TYR A 245 17.88 13.94 -10.87
C TYR A 245 18.81 15.02 -11.40
N SER A 246 19.85 14.62 -12.11
CA SER A 246 20.63 15.49 -12.98
C SER A 246 19.84 15.84 -14.25
N SER A 247 20.38 16.78 -15.04
CA SER A 247 19.87 17.05 -16.40
C SER A 247 19.97 15.82 -17.32
N SER A 248 20.88 14.88 -17.04
CA SER A 248 21.04 13.61 -17.74
C SER A 248 20.19 12.47 -17.16
N LEU A 249 19.19 12.78 -16.32
CA LEU A 249 18.29 11.80 -15.68
C LEU A 249 18.99 10.78 -14.78
N SER A 250 20.18 11.11 -14.28
CA SER A 250 20.89 10.29 -13.31
C SER A 250 20.55 10.77 -11.90
N VAL A 251 20.28 9.86 -10.96
CA VAL A 251 20.01 10.25 -9.56
C VAL A 251 21.25 10.93 -8.98
N THR A 252 21.08 12.13 -8.42
CA THR A 252 22.13 12.90 -7.75
C THR A 252 22.03 12.86 -6.23
N GLY A 253 20.85 12.50 -5.71
CA GLY A 253 20.55 12.42 -4.29
C GLY A 253 19.05 12.31 -4.07
N TYR A 254 18.60 12.65 -2.86
CA TYR A 254 17.19 12.56 -2.46
C TYR A 254 16.79 13.80 -1.66
N LEU A 255 15.56 14.26 -1.86
CA LEU A 255 14.88 15.21 -0.99
C LEU A 255 14.06 14.40 0.01
N SER A 256 14.39 14.48 1.29
CA SER A 256 13.69 13.81 2.38
C SER A 256 12.93 14.84 3.20
N VAL A 257 11.62 14.62 3.39
CA VAL A 257 10.72 15.52 4.12
C VAL A 257 10.09 14.74 5.26
N LEU A 258 10.31 15.19 6.50
CA LEU A 258 9.72 14.60 7.70
C LEU A 258 8.51 15.43 8.14
N LEU A 259 7.39 14.73 8.35
CA LEU A 259 6.11 15.32 8.70
C LEU A 259 5.60 14.77 10.02
N HIS A 260 4.93 15.61 10.82
CA HIS A 260 4.05 15.16 11.90
C HIS A 260 2.70 14.77 11.29
N PRO A 261 2.38 13.46 11.17
CA PRO A 261 1.20 13.04 10.43
C PRO A 261 -0.10 13.41 11.16
N ALA A 262 -0.09 13.56 12.49
CA ALA A 262 -1.23 14.05 13.26
C ALA A 262 -1.72 15.44 12.80
N LEU A 263 -0.80 16.35 12.41
CA LEU A 263 -1.16 17.67 11.89
C LEU A 263 -1.79 17.60 10.48
N LEU A 264 -1.40 16.60 9.66
CA LEU A 264 -2.07 16.35 8.39
C LEU A 264 -3.50 15.83 8.61
N VAL A 265 -3.67 14.93 9.59
CA VAL A 265 -4.98 14.42 9.96
C VAL A 265 -5.87 15.55 10.47
N GLU A 266 -5.42 16.30 11.48
CA GLU A 266 -6.14 17.44 12.06
C GLU A 266 -6.56 18.45 10.98
N SER A 267 -5.61 18.92 10.16
CA SER A 267 -5.93 19.90 9.10
C SER A 267 -6.84 19.37 8.00
N SER A 268 -6.89 18.04 7.78
CA SER A 268 -7.75 17.42 6.78
C SER A 268 -9.17 17.13 7.28
N LEU A 269 -9.32 16.84 8.57
CA LEU A 269 -10.57 16.38 9.16
C LEU A 269 -11.26 17.45 10.00
N ASP A 270 -10.62 18.60 10.22
CA ASP A 270 -11.14 19.70 11.02
C ASP A 270 -12.63 19.94 10.77
N SER A 271 -13.39 19.93 11.86
CA SER A 271 -14.80 20.27 11.89
C SER A 271 -15.72 19.27 11.17
N LEU A 272 -15.21 18.12 10.70
CA LEU A 272 -16.05 17.09 10.06
C LEU A 272 -16.98 16.39 11.05
N THR A 273 -16.59 16.29 12.32
CA THR A 273 -17.40 15.72 13.40
C THR A 273 -18.25 16.76 14.14
N ASN A 274 -18.25 18.04 13.71
CA ASN A 274 -19.00 19.08 14.39
C ASN A 274 -20.52 18.82 14.32
N GLY A 275 -21.14 18.75 15.49
CA GLY A 275 -22.57 18.46 15.62
C GLY A 275 -22.92 16.97 15.49
N THR A 276 -21.93 16.08 15.55
CA THR A 276 -22.10 14.63 15.63
C THR A 276 -21.42 14.09 16.88
N ASP A 277 -21.91 12.96 17.41
CA ASP A 277 -21.22 12.21 18.49
C ASP A 277 -20.18 11.21 17.94
N LEU A 278 -20.04 11.12 16.62
CA LEU A 278 -19.10 10.24 15.92
C LEU A 278 -17.66 10.75 16.02
N ASN A 279 -16.72 9.82 15.99
CA ASN A 279 -15.29 10.08 16.02
C ASN A 279 -14.62 9.54 14.75
N ILE A 280 -13.50 10.13 14.37
CA ILE A 280 -12.65 9.65 13.29
C ILE A 280 -11.29 9.30 13.87
N LEU A 281 -10.80 8.09 13.62
CA LEU A 281 -9.46 7.66 14.00
C LEU A 281 -8.70 7.19 12.77
N VAL A 282 -7.48 7.72 12.61
CA VAL A 282 -6.58 7.34 11.52
C VAL A 282 -5.46 6.47 12.09
N ILE A 283 -5.29 5.29 11.52
CA ILE A 283 -4.30 4.30 11.96
C ILE A 283 -3.53 3.71 10.77
N GLN A 284 -2.38 3.10 11.02
CA GLN A 284 -1.76 2.18 10.08
C GLN A 284 -2.43 0.79 10.19
N PRO A 285 -2.33 -0.06 9.16
CA PRO A 285 -2.90 -1.40 9.15
C PRO A 285 -2.43 -2.28 10.32
N ASP A 286 -1.24 -2.00 10.86
CA ASP A 286 -0.73 -2.75 12.00
C ASP A 286 -1.39 -2.36 13.33
N GLY A 287 -2.19 -1.29 13.37
CA GLY A 287 -2.87 -0.74 14.55
C GLY A 287 -2.24 0.53 15.12
N THR A 288 -1.12 1.00 14.55
CA THR A 288 -0.44 2.21 15.02
C THR A 288 -1.29 3.45 14.78
N ILE A 289 -1.50 4.26 15.81
CA ILE A 289 -2.32 5.46 15.75
C ILE A 289 -1.53 6.60 15.10
N ILE A 290 -2.18 7.28 14.14
CA ILE A 290 -1.61 8.40 13.40
C ILE A 290 -2.20 9.74 13.84
N GLY A 291 -3.51 9.78 14.07
CA GLY A 291 -4.22 10.99 14.50
C GLY A 291 -5.72 10.75 14.56
N TYR A 292 -6.48 11.73 15.02
CA TYR A 292 -7.93 11.63 15.18
C TYR A 292 -8.62 12.97 14.99
N GLU A 293 -9.95 12.92 14.85
CA GLU A 293 -10.87 14.05 14.95
C GLU A 293 -12.08 13.62 15.79
N GLY A 294 -12.60 14.52 16.62
CA GLY A 294 -13.73 14.26 17.50
C GLY A 294 -13.37 14.31 18.99
N SER A 295 -14.22 13.72 19.82
CA SER A 295 -14.16 13.81 21.28
C SER A 295 -13.37 12.66 21.92
N LEU A 296 -12.16 12.41 21.42
CA LEU A 296 -11.26 11.40 21.99
C LEU A 296 -10.29 12.00 23.02
N PRO A 297 -9.83 11.22 24.02
CA PRO A 297 -8.89 11.72 25.03
C PRO A 297 -7.56 12.14 24.41
N ALA A 298 -6.92 13.15 25.01
CA ALA A 298 -5.61 13.65 24.58
C ALA A 298 -4.51 12.57 24.57
N THR A 299 -4.69 11.46 25.30
CA THR A 299 -3.77 10.33 25.25
C THR A 299 -3.67 9.76 23.84
N VAL A 300 -4.73 9.73 23.03
CA VAL A 300 -4.72 9.18 21.66
C VAL A 300 -3.70 9.87 20.74
N SER A 301 -3.37 11.14 21.02
CA SER A 301 -2.40 11.93 20.26
C SER A 301 -1.18 12.34 21.11
N ASP A 302 -0.74 11.52 22.06
CA ASP A 302 0.51 11.79 22.77
C ASP A 302 1.69 11.79 21.78
N PRO A 303 2.30 12.96 21.48
CA PRO A 303 3.37 13.03 20.48
C PRO A 303 4.69 12.45 20.99
N SER A 304 4.77 12.03 22.27
CA SER A 304 5.98 11.51 22.90
C SER A 304 6.15 9.99 22.77
N ALA A 305 5.15 9.27 22.25
CA ALA A 305 5.25 7.84 22.02
C ALA A 305 4.32 7.37 20.90
N ILE A 306 4.77 6.36 20.14
CA ILE A 306 3.89 5.65 19.20
C ILE A 306 2.87 4.85 20.01
N GLN A 307 1.59 5.17 19.80
CA GLN A 307 0.49 4.42 20.36
C GLN A 307 -0.08 3.43 19.36
N LYS A 308 -0.59 2.32 19.87
CA LYS A 308 -1.05 1.22 19.05
C LYS A 308 -2.24 0.53 19.68
N ILE A 309 -3.28 0.31 18.87
CA ILE A 309 -4.39 -0.56 19.27
C ILE A 309 -3.94 -2.00 19.05
N ALA A 310 -4.01 -2.80 20.12
CA ALA A 310 -3.60 -4.21 20.08
C ALA A 310 -4.51 -5.02 19.13
N ASP A 311 -3.94 -6.08 18.56
CA ASP A 311 -4.63 -7.10 17.75
C ASP A 311 -5.32 -6.62 16.45
N LEU A 312 -5.26 -5.32 16.11
CA LEU A 312 -5.82 -4.81 14.85
C LEU A 312 -5.11 -5.33 13.60
N ALA A 313 -3.82 -5.64 13.68
CA ALA A 313 -3.09 -6.25 12.56
C ALA A 313 -3.71 -7.59 12.11
N SER A 314 -4.33 -8.32 13.05
CA SER A 314 -5.02 -9.58 12.78
C SER A 314 -6.52 -9.43 12.57
N SER A 315 -7.08 -8.21 12.69
CA SER A 315 -8.49 -7.96 12.45
C SER A 315 -8.76 -7.66 10.98
N PRO A 316 -10.04 -7.68 10.55
CA PRO A 316 -10.43 -7.22 9.22
C PRO A 316 -9.93 -5.81 8.87
N VAL A 317 -9.83 -4.90 9.84
CA VAL A 317 -9.29 -3.55 9.62
C VAL A 317 -7.81 -3.58 9.19
N GLY A 318 -7.00 -4.45 9.78
CA GLY A 318 -5.60 -4.59 9.39
C GLY A 318 -5.44 -5.19 7.99
N THR A 319 -6.38 -6.05 7.57
CA THR A 319 -6.26 -6.84 6.35
C THR A 319 -6.96 -6.22 5.14
N TYR A 320 -8.22 -5.83 5.28
CA TYR A 320 -9.05 -5.38 4.16
C TYR A 320 -9.02 -3.84 4.03
N PRO A 321 -9.10 -3.32 2.80
CA PRO A 321 -9.00 -1.88 2.56
C PRO A 321 -10.24 -1.10 3.00
N ALA A 322 -11.40 -1.73 3.09
CA ALA A 322 -12.65 -1.12 3.51
C ALA A 322 -13.56 -2.15 4.15
N GLY A 323 -14.48 -1.71 4.99
CA GLY A 323 -15.48 -2.58 5.62
C GLY A 323 -16.08 -1.97 6.88
N TYR A 324 -16.77 -2.82 7.63
CA TYR A 324 -17.20 -2.51 8.99
C TYR A 324 -17.07 -3.76 9.88
N ASP A 325 -16.81 -3.57 11.18
CA ASP A 325 -16.67 -4.66 12.15
C ASP A 325 -16.87 -4.15 13.60
N MET A 326 -17.11 -5.07 14.53
CA MET A 326 -17.22 -4.80 15.97
C MET A 326 -15.86 -5.03 16.65
N LEU A 327 -15.17 -3.94 17.01
CA LEU A 327 -13.79 -3.97 17.48
C LEU A 327 -13.66 -3.51 18.92
N SER A 328 -12.75 -4.11 19.67
CA SER A 328 -12.30 -3.53 20.94
C SER A 328 -11.18 -2.55 20.64
N LEU A 329 -11.42 -1.27 20.90
CA LEU A 329 -10.44 -0.19 20.66
C LEU A 329 -9.46 -0.01 21.83
N GLY A 330 -9.67 -0.76 22.92
CA GLY A 330 -8.78 -0.83 24.08
C GLY A 330 -8.69 0.47 24.88
N ASP A 331 -7.79 0.48 25.86
CA ASP A 331 -7.57 1.65 26.72
C ASP A 331 -6.98 2.85 25.98
N ALA A 332 -6.31 2.61 24.85
CA ALA A 332 -5.74 3.66 24.03
C ALA A 332 -6.84 4.57 23.46
N VAL A 333 -8.00 4.00 23.10
CA VAL A 333 -9.14 4.71 22.53
C VAL A 333 -10.40 4.25 23.28
N PRO A 334 -10.66 4.80 24.48
CA PRO A 334 -11.76 4.35 25.31
C PRO A 334 -13.09 4.78 24.68
N SER A 335 -13.88 3.81 24.24
CA SER A 335 -15.23 4.02 23.71
C SER A 335 -16.34 3.90 24.76
N GLY A 336 -16.00 3.40 25.96
CA GLY A 336 -16.98 3.10 27.02
C GLY A 336 -17.74 1.79 26.81
N GLU A 337 -17.46 1.07 25.73
CA GLU A 337 -18.05 -0.22 25.39
C GLU A 337 -16.97 -1.30 25.20
N ASP A 338 -17.31 -2.57 25.43
CA ASP A 338 -16.38 -3.69 25.23
C ASP A 338 -15.97 -3.85 23.75
N LYS A 339 -16.91 -3.54 22.85
CA LYS A 339 -16.73 -3.52 21.39
C LYS A 339 -17.53 -2.37 20.78
N THR A 340 -16.95 -1.74 19.78
CA THR A 340 -17.51 -0.58 19.06
C THR A 340 -17.64 -0.93 17.59
N LEU A 341 -18.76 -0.54 16.98
CA LEU A 341 -18.98 -0.68 15.54
C LEU A 341 -18.10 0.34 14.82
N VAL A 342 -17.19 -0.14 13.98
CA VAL A 342 -16.25 0.71 13.24
C VAL A 342 -16.47 0.51 11.75
N TYR A 343 -16.61 1.59 11.00
CA TYR A 343 -16.53 1.61 9.55
C TYR A 343 -15.16 2.14 9.13
N TRP A 344 -14.51 1.49 8.17
CA TRP A 344 -13.23 1.99 7.67
C TRP A 344 -13.16 2.03 6.15
N ASN A 345 -12.32 2.95 5.67
CA ASN A 345 -11.79 2.99 4.31
C ASN A 345 -10.27 3.17 4.38
N THR A 346 -9.58 2.96 3.27
CA THR A 346 -8.13 3.14 3.16
C THR A 346 -7.79 4.33 2.29
N VAL A 347 -6.88 5.16 2.79
CA VAL A 347 -6.14 6.14 1.99
C VAL A 347 -4.71 5.66 1.85
N SER A 348 -4.09 5.86 0.68
CA SER A 348 -2.73 5.39 0.43
C SER A 348 -1.92 6.45 -0.32
N LEU A 349 -0.63 6.56 0.02
CA LEU A 349 0.34 7.34 -0.72
C LEU A 349 1.62 6.51 -0.89
N HIS A 350 2.11 6.39 -2.13
CA HIS A 350 3.31 5.60 -2.47
C HIS A 350 3.34 4.19 -1.85
N ASN A 351 2.22 3.47 -1.92
CA ASN A 351 2.01 2.13 -1.36
C ASN A 351 2.03 2.03 0.18
N THR A 352 2.04 3.15 0.88
CA THR A 352 1.85 3.20 2.33
C THR A 352 0.41 3.57 2.63
N SER A 353 -0.29 2.69 3.33
CA SER A 353 -1.72 2.79 3.60
C SER A 353 -2.01 3.26 5.01
N TRP A 354 -3.01 4.12 5.18
CA TRP A 354 -3.66 4.41 6.45
C TRP A 354 -5.14 4.02 6.38
N ARG A 355 -5.68 3.50 7.48
CA ARG A 355 -7.11 3.25 7.69
C ARG A 355 -7.74 4.49 8.30
N VAL A 356 -8.85 4.94 7.72
CA VAL A 356 -9.69 6.00 8.25
C VAL A 356 -10.93 5.34 8.83
N MET A 357 -10.99 5.27 10.16
CA MET A 357 -12.06 4.62 10.91
C MET A 357 -13.07 5.67 11.41
N VAL A 358 -14.35 5.38 11.30
CA VAL A 358 -15.44 6.16 11.88
C VAL A 358 -16.26 5.28 12.80
N PHE A 359 -16.59 5.77 13.99
CA PHE A 359 -17.33 5.05 15.01
C PHE A 359 -18.04 5.98 16.00
#